data_AF-S8G1H2-F1
#
_entry.id   AF-S8G1H2-F1
#
_cell.length_a   1.000
_cell.length_b   1.000
_cell.length_c   1.000
_cell.angle_alpha   90.00
_cell.angle_beta   90.00
_cell.angle_gamma   90.00
#
_symmetry.space_group_name_H-M   'P 1'
#
loop_
_entity.id
_entity.type
_entity.pdbx_description
1 polymer ?
#
loop_
_entity_poly.entity_id
_entity_poly.type
_entity_poly.pdbx_seq_one_letter_code
_entity_poly.pdbx_strand_id
1 'polypeptide(L)'
;MWLPVYVPLLLVFGVSLSLPQGSLGTDSSSLRGVDADTEKRINVGKKHLQTLRNLETRCHDSLQALVVIDAGSSSTRTNVFLAKTRSCPNKGRSIDPDSIQLIGAGKRFAGLRVVLEEWLDTYAGKDWESRPVDARLLFQYVPQMHEGAKKLMQLLEEDTVAILDSQLNEKQKVQVKALGIPSMLCSTAGVRDFHEWYRDALF
;
A
#
# COMPACT_ATOMS: atom_id res chain seq x y z
N MET A 1 -15.62 40.13 42.76
CA MET A 1 -15.35 40.01 41.31
C MET A 1 -15.99 38.71 40.84
N TRP A 2 -17.11 38.83 40.15
CA TRP A 2 -17.87 37.74 39.52
C TRP A 2 -17.97 38.09 38.05
N LEU A 3 -17.63 37.16 37.15
CA LEU A 3 -18.07 37.19 35.76
C LEU A 3 -18.38 35.74 35.31
N PRO A 4 -19.51 35.50 34.62
CA PRO A 4 -20.05 34.18 34.38
C PRO A 4 -19.75 33.63 32.97
N VAL A 5 -20.03 32.33 32.85
CA VAL A 5 -20.05 31.48 31.66
C VAL A 5 -20.93 32.06 30.55
N TYR A 6 -20.42 32.13 29.32
CA TYR A 6 -21.19 32.45 28.12
C TYR A 6 -21.34 31.22 27.21
N VAL A 7 -22.59 30.80 27.02
CA VAL A 7 -23.06 29.86 26.00
C VAL A 7 -23.25 30.65 24.69
N PRO A 8 -22.70 30.22 23.53
CA PRO A 8 -23.04 30.84 22.26
C PRO A 8 -24.38 30.30 21.78
N LEU A 9 -25.37 31.19 21.82
CA LEU A 9 -26.68 31.07 21.21
C LEU A 9 -26.54 31.04 19.67
N LEU A 10 -27.15 30.04 19.03
CA LEU A 10 -27.29 29.96 17.56
C LEU A 10 -28.12 31.14 17.04
N LEU A 11 -27.47 32.08 16.36
CA LEU A 11 -28.13 33.12 15.57
C LEU A 11 -28.52 32.53 14.20
N VAL A 12 -29.79 32.16 14.06
CA VAL A 12 -30.43 31.95 12.77
C VAL A 12 -30.75 33.33 12.19
N PHE A 13 -29.97 33.77 11.20
CA PHE A 13 -30.31 34.95 10.41
C PHE A 13 -31.53 34.63 9.53
N GLY A 14 -32.70 35.06 9.96
CA GLY A 14 -33.90 35.14 9.13
C GLY A 14 -33.73 36.28 8.11
N VAL A 15 -33.48 35.94 6.85
CA VAL A 15 -33.61 36.88 5.74
C VAL A 15 -35.09 36.95 5.39
N SER A 16 -35.74 38.03 5.82
CA SER A 16 -37.09 38.40 5.40
C SER A 16 -37.09 38.82 3.93
N LEU A 17 -37.56 37.94 3.06
CA LEU A 17 -37.93 38.29 1.69
C LEU A 17 -39.35 38.88 1.70
N SER A 18 -39.42 40.19 1.60
CA SER A 18 -40.65 40.96 1.43
C SER A 18 -41.30 40.61 0.08
N LEU A 19 -42.37 39.81 0.09
CA LEU A 19 -43.25 39.62 -1.07
C LEU A 19 -44.35 40.69 -1.06
N PRO A 20 -44.65 41.36 -2.20
CA PRO A 20 -45.72 42.33 -2.26
C PRO A 20 -47.09 41.64 -2.09
N GLN A 21 -47.92 42.21 -1.23
CA GLN A 21 -49.32 41.85 -1.06
C GLN A 21 -50.09 42.12 -2.37
N GLY A 22 -50.34 41.05 -3.13
CA GLY A 22 -51.32 41.01 -4.21
C GLY A 22 -52.57 40.25 -3.75
N SER A 23 -53.65 41.01 -3.55
CA SER A 23 -55.07 40.67 -3.68
C SER A 23 -55.46 39.18 -3.79
N LEU A 24 -56.33 38.73 -2.86
CA LEU A 24 -57.12 37.50 -2.98
C LEU A 24 -57.86 37.46 -4.33
N GLY A 25 -57.41 36.57 -5.20
CA GLY A 25 -58.20 36.01 -6.29
C GLY A 25 -58.30 34.51 -6.05
N THR A 26 -59.49 34.03 -5.73
CA THR A 26 -59.82 32.61 -5.68
C THR A 26 -59.76 32.04 -7.09
N ASP A 27 -58.59 31.56 -7.52
CA ASP A 27 -58.47 30.66 -8.66
C ASP A 27 -57.89 29.33 -8.20
N SER A 28 -58.82 28.45 -7.84
CA SER A 28 -58.65 27.00 -7.87
C SER A 28 -58.39 26.56 -9.31
N SER A 29 -57.18 26.77 -9.82
CA SER A 29 -56.76 26.17 -11.09
C SER A 29 -55.25 25.90 -11.12
N SER A 30 -54.91 24.64 -10.95
CA SER A 30 -53.60 24.02 -11.23
C SER A 30 -52.41 24.51 -10.38
N LEU A 31 -52.11 23.76 -9.32
CA LEU A 31 -50.73 23.30 -9.18
C LEU A 31 -50.41 22.52 -10.45
N ARG A 32 -49.97 23.22 -11.50
CA ARG A 32 -49.47 22.59 -12.73
C ARG A 32 -48.41 21.60 -12.27
N GLY A 33 -48.67 20.32 -12.53
CA GLY A 33 -47.70 19.27 -12.31
C GLY A 33 -46.36 19.73 -12.86
N VAL A 34 -45.31 19.56 -12.05
CA VAL A 34 -43.94 19.82 -12.46
C VAL A 34 -43.77 19.19 -13.85
N ASP A 35 -43.40 20.02 -14.83
CA ASP A 35 -43.19 19.55 -16.19
C ASP A 35 -42.32 18.28 -16.16
N ALA A 36 -42.66 17.28 -16.97
CA ALA A 36 -42.06 15.95 -16.85
C ALA A 36 -40.52 16.00 -16.96
N ASP A 37 -39.98 16.97 -17.70
CA ASP A 37 -38.54 17.16 -17.79
C ASP A 37 -37.94 17.88 -16.58
N THR A 38 -38.69 18.75 -15.92
CA THR A 38 -38.29 19.34 -14.63
C THR A 38 -38.25 18.29 -13.53
N GLU A 39 -39.24 17.40 -13.47
CA GLU A 39 -39.29 16.30 -12.49
C GLU A 39 -38.13 15.31 -12.70
N LYS A 40 -37.79 15.00 -13.97
CA LYS A 40 -36.59 14.22 -14.28
C LYS A 40 -35.32 14.91 -13.79
N ARG A 41 -35.15 16.22 -14.01
CA ARG A 41 -33.95 16.97 -13.56
C ARG A 41 -33.82 16.99 -12.03
N ILE A 42 -34.93 17.18 -11.31
CA ILE A 42 -34.95 17.09 -9.85
C ILE A 42 -34.50 15.71 -9.38
N ASN A 43 -35.00 14.65 -10.02
CA ASN A 43 -34.65 13.28 -9.66
C ASN A 43 -33.19 12.92 -10.00
N VAL A 44 -32.65 13.46 -11.10
CA VAL A 44 -31.21 13.39 -11.40
C VAL A 44 -30.40 14.06 -10.30
N GLY A 45 -30.80 15.25 -9.84
CA GLY A 45 -30.16 15.96 -8.74
C GLY A 45 -30.15 15.14 -7.44
N LYS A 46 -31.31 14.62 -7.04
CA LYS A 46 -31.44 13.75 -5.85
C LYS A 46 -30.54 12.51 -5.96
N LYS A 47 -30.52 11.84 -7.13
CA LYS A 47 -29.69 10.66 -7.36
C LYS A 47 -28.20 10.98 -7.29
N HIS A 48 -27.78 12.14 -7.80
CA HIS A 48 -26.39 12.57 -7.74
C HIS A 48 -25.95 12.80 -6.29
N LEU A 49 -26.75 13.53 -5.50
CA LEU A 49 -26.49 13.73 -4.07
C LEU A 49 -26.41 12.41 -3.30
N GLN A 50 -27.34 11.50 -3.55
CA GLN A 50 -27.32 10.17 -2.91
C GLN A 50 -26.06 9.37 -3.30
N THR A 51 -25.61 9.49 -4.55
CA THR A 51 -24.39 8.80 -5.01
C THR A 51 -23.16 9.32 -4.29
N LEU A 52 -23.02 10.64 -4.15
CA LEU A 52 -21.91 11.25 -3.40
C LEU A 52 -21.95 10.88 -1.92
N ARG A 53 -23.14 10.91 -1.30
CA ARG A 53 -23.31 10.47 0.10
C ARG A 53 -22.95 9.00 0.30
N ASN A 54 -23.28 8.14 -0.67
CA ASN A 54 -22.90 6.73 -0.63
C ASN A 54 -21.39 6.54 -0.78
N LEU A 55 -20.72 7.34 -1.60
CA LEU A 55 -19.26 7.28 -1.80
C LEU A 55 -18.49 7.68 -0.54
N GLU A 56 -18.96 8.62 0.27
CA GLU A 56 -18.24 8.97 1.51
C GLU A 56 -18.57 8.06 2.71
N THR A 57 -19.67 7.30 2.64
CA THR A 57 -20.14 6.45 3.76
C THR A 57 -19.79 4.98 3.59
N ARG A 58 -19.57 4.50 2.36
CA ARG A 58 -19.22 3.10 2.09
C ARG A 58 -17.71 2.87 2.26
N CYS A 59 -17.35 1.60 2.44
CA CYS A 59 -15.96 1.20 2.35
C CYS A 59 -15.49 1.18 0.89
N HIS A 60 -14.24 1.57 0.67
CA HIS A 60 -13.60 1.59 -0.64
C HIS A 60 -12.50 0.55 -0.71
N ASP A 61 -12.54 -0.21 -1.80
CA ASP A 61 -11.55 -1.23 -2.09
C ASP A 61 -10.43 -0.63 -2.97
N SER A 62 -9.19 -1.04 -2.72
CA SER A 62 -8.02 -0.68 -3.54
C SER A 62 -7.02 -1.82 -3.55
N LEU A 63 -6.40 -2.05 -4.70
CA LEU A 63 -5.43 -3.13 -4.90
C LEU A 63 -4.05 -2.74 -4.35
N GLN A 64 -3.42 -3.65 -3.63
CA GLN A 64 -2.06 -3.51 -3.12
C GLN A 64 -1.23 -4.74 -3.55
N ALA A 65 0.05 -4.52 -3.89
CA ALA A 65 0.99 -5.60 -4.10
C ALA A 65 1.75 -5.93 -2.81
N LEU A 66 2.10 -7.21 -2.66
CA LEU A 66 2.92 -7.72 -1.57
C LEU A 66 4.04 -8.54 -2.21
N VAL A 67 5.26 -8.41 -1.72
CA VAL A 67 6.41 -9.15 -2.24
C VAL A 67 7.00 -10.02 -1.15
N VAL A 68 7.18 -11.31 -1.45
CA VAL A 68 7.87 -12.25 -0.56
C VAL A 68 9.10 -12.76 -1.29
N ILE A 69 10.28 -12.41 -0.77
CA ILE A 69 11.56 -12.88 -1.29
C ILE A 69 11.95 -14.14 -0.53
N ASP A 70 11.94 -15.26 -1.25
CA ASP A 70 12.29 -16.59 -0.77
C ASP A 70 13.81 -16.77 -0.95
N ALA A 71 14.56 -16.60 0.14
CA ALA A 71 16.01 -16.80 0.18
C ALA A 71 16.32 -18.22 0.66
N GLY A 72 16.24 -19.16 -0.28
CA GLY A 72 16.58 -20.56 -0.12
C GLY A 72 18.08 -20.82 0.05
N SER A 73 18.44 -22.06 0.39
CA SER A 73 19.84 -22.47 0.52
C SER A 73 20.63 -22.35 -0.78
N SER A 74 20.03 -22.75 -1.90
CA SER A 74 20.67 -22.78 -3.22
C SER A 74 20.31 -21.61 -4.12
N SER A 75 19.24 -20.87 -3.82
CA SER A 75 18.76 -19.78 -4.68
C SER A 75 17.87 -18.80 -3.94
N THR A 76 17.91 -17.54 -4.37
CA THR A 76 16.98 -16.48 -3.94
C THR A 76 16.04 -16.11 -5.08
N ARG A 77 14.73 -15.98 -4.80
CA ARG A 77 13.74 -15.56 -5.81
C ARG A 77 12.68 -14.65 -5.21
N THR A 78 12.14 -13.75 -6.03
CA THR A 78 10.99 -12.91 -5.68
C THR A 78 9.67 -13.64 -5.96
N ASN A 79 8.66 -13.41 -5.13
CA ASN A 79 7.29 -13.86 -5.35
C ASN A 79 6.37 -12.66 -5.15
N VAL A 80 5.61 -12.31 -6.18
CA VAL A 80 4.76 -11.12 -6.18
C VAL A 80 3.31 -11.53 -6.05
N PHE A 81 2.64 -10.96 -5.07
CA PHE A 81 1.24 -11.20 -4.77
C PHE A 81 0.43 -9.92 -4.93
N LEU A 82 -0.87 -10.07 -5.19
CA LEU A 82 -1.84 -8.99 -5.10
C LEU A 82 -2.86 -9.31 -4.03
N ALA A 83 -3.31 -8.28 -3.34
CA ALA A 83 -4.40 -8.38 -2.39
C ALA A 83 -5.30 -7.14 -2.51
N LYS A 84 -6.59 -7.34 -2.26
CA LYS A 84 -7.55 -6.26 -2.12
C LYS A 84 -7.46 -5.72 -0.71
N THR A 85 -7.27 -4.42 -0.59
CA THR A 85 -7.40 -3.70 0.67
C THR A 85 -8.76 -3.03 0.73
N ARG A 86 -9.34 -2.95 1.92
CA ARG A 86 -10.60 -2.25 2.18
C ARG A 86 -10.38 -1.17 3.22
N SER A 87 -10.73 0.06 2.87
CA SER A 87 -10.68 1.23 3.74
C SER A 87 -12.10 1.66 4.09
N CYS A 88 -12.40 1.82 5.38
CA CYS A 88 -13.73 2.20 5.85
C CYS A 88 -13.65 3.43 6.79
N PRO A 89 -14.64 4.33 6.76
CA PRO A 89 -14.71 5.44 7.71
C PRO A 89 -14.59 4.97 9.16
N ASN A 90 -13.74 5.63 9.95
CA ASN A 90 -13.47 5.34 11.36
C ASN A 90 -12.92 3.93 11.68
N LYS A 91 -12.43 3.17 10.69
CA LYS A 91 -11.87 1.81 10.90
C LYS A 91 -10.47 1.60 10.31
N GLY A 92 -9.93 2.60 9.63
CA GLY A 92 -8.66 2.47 8.91
C GLY A 92 -8.77 1.57 7.68
N ARG A 93 -7.66 0.90 7.34
CA ARG A 93 -7.52 0.02 6.17
C ARG A 93 -7.06 -1.37 6.60
N SER A 94 -7.61 -2.40 5.98
CA SER A 94 -7.24 -3.81 6.19
C SER A 94 -7.12 -4.54 4.86
N ILE A 95 -6.36 -5.65 4.84
CA ILE A 95 -6.26 -6.57 3.70
C ILE A 95 -7.38 -7.61 3.82
N ASP A 96 -8.04 -7.91 2.71
CA ASP A 96 -8.95 -9.06 2.58
C ASP A 96 -8.11 -10.33 2.29
N PRO A 97 -7.96 -11.26 3.25
CA PRO A 97 -7.03 -12.38 3.14
C PRO A 97 -7.42 -13.35 2.02
N ASP A 98 -8.71 -13.51 1.74
CA ASP A 98 -9.21 -14.43 0.71
C ASP A 98 -8.91 -13.91 -0.71
N SER A 99 -8.52 -12.63 -0.83
CA SER A 99 -8.16 -11.99 -2.09
C SER A 99 -6.67 -12.09 -2.43
N ILE A 100 -5.85 -12.67 -1.54
CA ILE A 100 -4.41 -12.80 -1.75
C ILE A 100 -4.18 -13.83 -2.87
N GLN A 101 -3.54 -13.39 -3.94
CA GLN A 101 -3.22 -14.23 -5.09
C GLN A 101 -1.79 -14.01 -5.56
N LEU A 102 -1.09 -15.10 -5.88
CA LEU A 102 0.21 -15.05 -6.53
C LEU A 102 0.03 -14.63 -7.98
N ILE A 103 0.71 -13.57 -8.41
CA ILE A 103 0.69 -13.10 -9.80
C ILE A 103 1.96 -13.45 -10.58
N GLY A 104 3.04 -13.78 -9.89
CA GLY A 104 4.25 -14.24 -10.54
C GLY A 104 5.33 -14.67 -9.54
N ALA A 105 6.05 -15.72 -9.91
CA ALA A 105 7.29 -16.11 -9.28
C ALA A 105 8.45 -15.74 -10.21
N GLY A 106 9.45 -15.07 -9.66
CA GLY A 106 10.61 -14.59 -10.39
C GLY A 106 11.62 -15.68 -10.73
N LYS A 107 12.70 -15.25 -11.36
CA LYS A 107 13.86 -16.08 -11.66
C LYS A 107 14.56 -16.51 -10.37
N ARG A 108 15.32 -17.60 -10.46
CA ARG A 108 16.21 -18.06 -9.39
C ARG A 108 17.57 -17.39 -9.57
N PHE A 109 17.92 -16.53 -8.63
CA PHE A 109 19.25 -15.92 -8.52
C PHE A 109 20.08 -16.63 -7.46
N ALA A 110 21.31 -16.15 -7.24
CA ALA A 110 22.20 -16.69 -6.21
C ALA A 110 21.55 -16.71 -4.82
N GLY A 111 21.83 -17.76 -4.05
CA GLY A 111 21.44 -17.83 -2.64
C GLY A 111 22.24 -16.84 -1.80
N LEU A 112 21.67 -16.35 -0.68
CA LEU A 112 22.39 -15.46 0.25
C LEU A 112 23.68 -16.11 0.80
N ARG A 113 23.69 -17.43 0.93
CA ARG A 113 24.88 -18.21 1.32
C ARG A 113 26.06 -17.92 0.41
N VAL A 114 25.85 -17.92 -0.92
CA VAL A 114 26.92 -17.69 -1.91
C VAL A 114 27.53 -16.29 -1.75
N VAL A 115 26.71 -15.28 -1.46
CA VAL A 115 27.20 -13.91 -1.22
C VAL A 115 28.15 -13.85 -0.02
N LEU A 116 27.81 -14.55 1.07
CA LEU A 116 28.66 -14.64 2.26
C LEU A 116 29.92 -15.47 2.01
N GLU A 117 29.79 -16.61 1.32
CA GLU A 117 30.92 -17.48 0.96
C GLU A 117 31.94 -16.74 0.09
N GLU A 118 31.50 -16.05 -0.96
CA GLU A 118 32.40 -15.28 -1.84
C GLU A 118 33.10 -14.12 -1.09
N TRP A 119 32.39 -13.48 -0.16
CA TRP A 119 32.96 -12.44 0.70
C TRP A 119 34.01 -13.03 1.67
N LEU A 120 33.73 -14.16 2.32
CA LEU A 120 34.67 -14.84 3.21
C LEU A 120 35.89 -15.38 2.45
N ASP A 121 35.70 -16.00 1.29
CA ASP A 121 36.79 -16.47 0.43
C ASP A 121 37.78 -15.35 0.07
N THR A 122 37.26 -14.14 -0.11
CA THR A 122 38.05 -12.97 -0.51
C THR A 122 38.76 -12.32 0.68
N TYR A 123 38.08 -12.20 1.83
CA TYR A 123 38.53 -11.34 2.93
C TYR A 123 38.93 -12.08 4.21
N ALA A 124 38.42 -13.29 4.44
CA ALA A 124 38.86 -14.19 5.50
C ALA A 124 39.93 -15.19 5.01
N GLY A 125 39.96 -15.46 3.70
CA GLY A 125 40.85 -16.41 3.04
C GLY A 125 40.09 -17.67 2.60
N LYS A 126 40.46 -18.26 1.46
CA LYS A 126 39.73 -19.39 0.83
C LYS A 126 39.66 -20.67 1.67
N ASP A 127 40.45 -20.79 2.71
CA ASP A 127 40.46 -21.91 3.65
C ASP A 127 39.71 -21.60 4.96
N TRP A 128 38.89 -20.53 5.00
CA TRP A 128 38.10 -20.12 6.17
C TRP A 128 37.18 -21.22 6.72
N GLU A 129 36.71 -22.15 5.88
CA GLU A 129 35.90 -23.30 6.32
C GLU A 129 36.74 -24.34 7.10
N SER A 130 38.06 -24.38 6.85
CA SER A 130 38.99 -25.37 7.40
C SER A 130 39.93 -24.79 8.46
N ARG A 131 39.92 -23.47 8.66
CA ARG A 131 40.82 -22.75 9.58
C ARG A 131 40.02 -21.80 10.48
N PRO A 132 40.51 -21.52 11.69
CA PRO A 132 39.89 -20.51 12.53
C PRO A 132 39.99 -19.13 11.87
N VAL A 133 38.90 -18.36 11.92
CA VAL A 133 38.81 -16.99 11.39
C VAL A 133 38.67 -16.01 12.55
N ASP A 134 39.46 -14.94 12.55
CA ASP A 134 39.21 -13.80 13.45
C ASP A 134 38.12 -12.90 12.86
N ALA A 135 36.88 -13.14 13.29
CA ALA A 135 35.70 -12.41 12.81
C ALA A 135 35.76 -10.90 13.08
N ARG A 136 36.57 -10.44 14.04
CA ARG A 136 36.69 -9.00 14.35
C ARG A 136 37.39 -8.23 13.24
N LEU A 137 38.35 -8.85 12.56
CA LEU A 137 39.07 -8.22 11.45
C LEU A 137 38.15 -7.97 10.26
N LEU A 138 37.11 -8.79 10.10
CA LEU A 138 36.21 -8.70 8.95
C LEU A 138 35.27 -7.48 8.98
N PHE A 139 35.16 -6.76 10.11
CA PHE A 139 34.38 -5.52 10.16
C PHE A 139 34.91 -4.45 9.19
N GLN A 140 36.20 -4.48 8.85
CA GLN A 140 36.77 -3.56 7.86
C GLN A 140 36.25 -3.80 6.43
N TYR A 141 35.57 -4.93 6.18
CA TYR A 141 35.07 -5.34 4.88
C TYR A 141 33.53 -5.33 4.76
N VAL A 142 32.82 -4.74 5.74
CA VAL A 142 31.36 -4.55 5.68
C VAL A 142 30.90 -3.80 4.41
N PRO A 143 31.58 -2.74 3.93
CA PRO A 143 31.19 -2.08 2.68
C PRO A 143 31.17 -3.03 1.47
N GLN A 144 32.07 -4.00 1.42
CA GLN A 144 32.17 -4.99 0.35
C GLN A 144 31.10 -6.07 0.46
N MET A 145 30.72 -6.46 1.69
CA MET A 145 29.55 -7.31 1.92
C MET A 145 28.27 -6.61 1.41
N HIS A 146 28.11 -5.33 1.73
CA HIS A 146 26.99 -4.52 1.25
C HIS A 146 26.95 -4.45 -0.28
N GLU A 147 28.09 -4.29 -0.96
CA GLU A 147 28.15 -4.26 -2.42
C GLU A 147 27.76 -5.62 -3.05
N GLY A 148 28.16 -6.74 -2.43
CA GLY A 148 27.71 -8.08 -2.83
C GLY A 148 26.20 -8.24 -2.69
N ALA A 149 25.64 -7.85 -1.55
CA ALA A 149 24.20 -7.88 -1.29
C ALA A 149 23.42 -6.98 -2.27
N LYS A 150 23.92 -5.77 -2.52
CA LYS A 150 23.32 -4.80 -3.44
C LYS A 150 23.16 -5.36 -4.84
N LYS A 151 24.16 -6.06 -5.37
CA LYS A 151 24.08 -6.70 -6.70
C LYS A 151 22.94 -7.71 -6.79
N LEU A 152 22.79 -8.56 -5.77
CA LEU A 152 21.69 -9.52 -5.72
C LEU A 152 20.33 -8.81 -5.58
N MET A 153 20.24 -7.79 -4.73
CA MET A 153 19.00 -7.06 -4.49
C MET A 153 18.53 -6.27 -5.71
N GLN A 154 19.44 -5.69 -6.49
CA GLN A 154 19.10 -5.02 -7.76
C GLN A 154 18.47 -5.98 -8.76
N LEU A 155 19.02 -7.19 -8.90
CA LEU A 155 18.44 -8.23 -9.77
C LEU A 155 17.02 -8.65 -9.31
N LEU A 156 16.82 -8.80 -8.00
CA LEU A 156 15.51 -9.12 -7.43
C LEU A 156 14.50 -7.98 -7.59
N GLU A 157 14.94 -6.73 -7.45
CA GLU A 157 14.13 -5.53 -7.67
C GLU A 157 13.68 -5.44 -9.14
N GLU A 158 14.62 -5.54 -10.08
CA GLU A 158 14.33 -5.53 -11.53
C GLU A 158 13.33 -6.62 -11.93
N ASP A 159 13.53 -7.84 -11.43
CA ASP A 159 12.65 -8.98 -11.72
C ASP A 159 11.25 -8.79 -11.10
N THR A 160 11.18 -8.20 -9.89
CA THR A 160 9.91 -7.84 -9.25
C THR A 160 9.14 -6.80 -10.05
N VAL A 161 9.82 -5.74 -10.51
CA VAL A 161 9.21 -4.69 -11.33
C VAL A 161 8.74 -5.26 -12.67
N ALA A 162 9.52 -6.13 -13.31
CA ALA A 162 9.11 -6.78 -14.56
C ALA A 162 7.82 -7.62 -14.40
N ILE A 163 7.65 -8.32 -13.28
CA ILE A 163 6.42 -9.05 -12.97
C ILE A 163 5.25 -8.08 -12.78
N LEU A 164 5.43 -7.02 -11.98
CA LEU A 164 4.39 -6.02 -11.74
C LEU A 164 3.96 -5.33 -13.05
N ASP A 165 4.91 -4.97 -13.90
CA ASP A 165 4.63 -4.24 -15.14
C ASP A 165 3.92 -5.09 -16.19
N SER A 166 4.19 -6.40 -16.24
CA SER A 166 3.56 -7.33 -17.16
C SER A 166 2.18 -7.79 -16.71
N GLN A 167 1.93 -7.87 -15.39
CA GLN A 167 0.67 -8.39 -14.84
C GLN A 167 -0.37 -7.31 -14.50
N LEU A 168 0.06 -6.06 -14.26
CA LEU A 168 -0.84 -4.99 -13.86
C LEU A 168 -1.22 -4.10 -15.04
N ASN A 169 -2.51 -3.76 -15.14
CA ASN A 169 -2.95 -2.66 -16.00
C ASN A 169 -2.72 -1.29 -15.34
N GLU A 170 -2.78 -0.22 -16.14
CA GLU A 170 -2.46 1.14 -15.68
C GLU A 170 -3.28 1.60 -14.47
N LYS A 171 -4.58 1.25 -14.39
CA LYS A 171 -5.41 1.62 -13.22
C LYS A 171 -4.96 0.91 -11.95
N GLN A 172 -4.53 -0.34 -12.06
CA GLN A 172 -3.98 -1.11 -10.94
C GLN A 172 -2.60 -0.58 -10.53
N LYS A 173 -1.74 -0.24 -11.50
CA LYS A 173 -0.41 0.33 -11.23
C LYS A 173 -0.51 1.61 -10.39
N VAL A 174 -1.46 2.49 -10.70
CA VAL A 174 -1.72 3.70 -9.90
C VAL A 174 -2.05 3.36 -8.44
N GLN A 175 -2.93 2.38 -8.20
CA GLN A 175 -3.31 1.96 -6.86
C GLN A 175 -2.13 1.34 -6.09
N VAL A 176 -1.41 0.42 -6.73
CA VAL A 176 -0.26 -0.27 -6.13
C VAL A 176 0.86 0.71 -5.77
N LYS A 177 1.19 1.65 -6.67
CA LYS A 177 2.19 2.70 -6.41
C LYS A 177 1.78 3.61 -5.26
N ALA A 178 0.49 3.94 -5.14
CA ALA A 178 0.00 4.86 -4.10
C ALA A 178 -0.02 4.24 -2.70
N LEU A 179 -0.21 2.93 -2.57
CA LEU A 179 -0.32 2.25 -1.27
C LEU A 179 1.02 1.77 -0.70
N GLY A 180 2.09 1.79 -1.51
CA GLY A 180 3.36 1.16 -1.16
C GLY A 180 3.28 -0.37 -1.22
N ILE A 181 4.45 -1.00 -1.35
CA ILE A 181 4.60 -2.45 -1.54
C ILE A 181 5.39 -3.01 -0.36
N PRO A 182 4.72 -3.64 0.62
CA PRO A 182 5.40 -4.39 1.67
C PRO A 182 6.23 -5.52 1.08
N SER A 183 7.50 -5.59 1.50
CA SER A 183 8.44 -6.63 1.09
C SER A 183 8.89 -7.43 2.32
N MET A 184 8.71 -8.75 2.26
CA MET A 184 9.15 -9.67 3.31
C MET A 184 10.22 -10.58 2.71
N LEU A 185 11.49 -10.32 3.07
CA LEU A 185 12.60 -11.18 2.70
C LEU A 185 12.86 -12.15 3.85
N CYS A 186 12.71 -13.44 3.58
CA CYS A 186 12.87 -14.48 4.59
C CYS A 186 13.93 -15.48 4.12
N SER A 187 15.00 -15.62 4.89
CA SER A 187 15.96 -16.70 4.68
C SER A 187 15.46 -17.99 5.31
N THR A 188 15.69 -19.09 4.60
CA THR A 188 15.32 -20.43 5.07
C THR A 188 16.58 -21.18 5.54
N ALA A 189 17.05 -22.15 4.77
CA ALA A 189 18.29 -22.89 5.04
C ALA A 189 19.51 -22.23 4.36
N GLY A 190 20.72 -22.71 4.65
CA GLY A 190 21.96 -22.25 4.00
C GLY A 190 22.71 -21.18 4.79
N VAL A 191 22.05 -20.10 5.21
CA VAL A 191 22.71 -19.03 6.01
C VAL A 191 22.70 -19.29 7.53
N ARG A 192 22.12 -20.42 7.97
CA ARG A 192 21.95 -20.73 9.40
C ARG A 192 23.27 -21.05 10.11
N ASP A 193 24.21 -21.64 9.38
CA ASP A 193 25.43 -22.22 9.94
C ASP A 193 26.61 -21.23 9.92
N PHE A 194 26.36 -19.94 9.62
CA PHE A 194 27.31 -18.88 9.90
C PHE A 194 27.16 -18.46 11.37
N HIS A 195 28.15 -18.81 12.19
CA HIS A 195 28.06 -18.74 13.66
C HIS A 195 28.42 -17.38 14.28
N GLU A 196 28.92 -16.44 13.47
CA GLU A 196 29.36 -15.11 13.91
C GLU A 196 28.33 -14.03 13.51
N TRP A 197 28.75 -12.77 13.48
CA TRP A 197 27.91 -11.61 13.15
C TRP A 197 27.51 -11.51 11.66
N TYR A 198 28.05 -12.36 10.79
CA TYR A 198 27.95 -12.21 9.33
C TYR A 198 26.51 -12.19 8.83
N ARG A 199 25.69 -13.15 9.31
CA ARG A 199 24.30 -13.26 8.91
C ARG A 199 23.52 -12.04 9.37
N ASP A 200 23.64 -11.68 10.63
CA ASP A 200 22.83 -10.62 11.22
C ASP A 200 23.22 -9.24 10.68
N ALA A 201 24.46 -9.04 10.20
CA ALA A 201 24.85 -7.81 9.51
C ALA A 201 24.45 -7.76 8.03
N LEU A 202 24.11 -8.90 7.42
CA LEU A 202 23.63 -8.96 6.03
C LEU A 202 22.17 -8.51 5.89
N PHE A 203 21.35 -8.69 6.94
CA PHE A 203 19.94 -8.28 7.01
C PHE A 203 19.78 -6.88 7.59
#